data_AF-A0A1Y6K709-F1
#
_entry.id   AF-A0A1Y6K709-F1
#
_cell.length_a   1.000
_cell.length_b   1.000
_cell.length_c   1.000
_cell.angle_alpha   90.00
_cell.angle_beta   90.00
_cell.angle_gamma   90.00
#
_symmetry.space_group_name_H-M   'P 1'
#
loop_
_entity.id
_entity.type
_entity.pdbx_description
1 polymer ?
#
loop_
_entity_poly.entity_id
_entity_poly.type
_entity_poly.pdbx_seq_one_letter_code
_entity_poly.pdbx_strand_id
1 'polypeptide(L)'
;MKRLCLLLLVLTAIFLPFSTTHSAHSQADTRVRVSPAQVTLQPGDRATIEIRVDAVEALFAFEADIHFDPDLISAEDLTLGSFLEPGWEPINLIDNDSGIIQYHMSQSGMDTPSKSGSGVLFSFEITLLGATAGSDIEIEHILLSDRDGFEIPCEVLHGTVKSPGSGPEFSVFLPLILH
;
A
#
# COMPACT_ATOMS: atom_id res chain seq x y z
N MET A 1 1.92 60.66 -20.25
CA MET A 1 1.25 59.48 -20.87
C MET A 1 2.24 58.39 -21.28
N LYS A 2 3.31 58.68 -22.07
CA LYS A 2 4.31 57.66 -22.48
C LYS A 2 5.09 56.99 -21.32
N ARG A 3 5.44 57.75 -20.27
CA ARG A 3 6.16 57.24 -19.08
C ARG A 3 5.28 56.43 -18.11
N LEU A 4 3.97 56.69 -18.11
CA LEU A 4 2.99 55.96 -17.29
C LEU A 4 2.64 54.60 -17.93
N CYS A 5 2.63 54.54 -19.27
CA CYS A 5 2.45 53.31 -20.03
C CYS A 5 3.64 52.35 -19.88
N LEU A 6 4.87 52.88 -19.79
CA LEU A 6 6.09 52.10 -19.59
C LEU A 6 6.14 51.46 -18.18
N LEU A 7 5.68 52.19 -17.16
CA LEU A 7 5.61 51.69 -15.77
C LEU A 7 4.55 50.61 -15.60
N LEU A 8 3.41 50.72 -16.28
CA LEU A 8 2.36 49.69 -16.26
C LEU A 8 2.83 48.38 -16.93
N LEU A 9 3.66 48.49 -17.98
CA LEU A 9 4.18 47.34 -18.74
C LEU A 9 5.30 46.59 -18.00
N VAL A 10 6.07 47.29 -17.17
CA VAL A 10 7.11 46.70 -16.31
C VAL A 10 6.48 45.98 -15.10
N LEU A 11 5.37 46.47 -14.56
CA LEU A 11 4.69 45.83 -13.43
C LEU A 11 4.03 44.49 -13.81
N THR A 12 3.54 44.35 -15.05
CA THR A 12 3.03 43.09 -15.59
C THR A 12 4.10 42.03 -15.84
N ALA A 13 5.37 42.42 -15.99
CA ALA A 13 6.47 41.49 -16.23
C ALA A 13 7.01 40.82 -14.94
N ILE A 14 6.70 41.38 -13.77
CA ILE A 14 7.12 40.87 -12.44
C ILE A 14 6.09 39.87 -11.88
N PHE A 15 4.87 39.86 -12.44
CA PHE A 15 3.78 38.96 -12.06
C PHE A 15 3.62 37.75 -13.01
N LEU A 16 4.64 37.40 -13.80
CA LEU A 16 4.69 36.04 -14.34
C LEU A 16 5.03 35.13 -13.17
N PRO A 17 4.13 34.24 -12.72
CA PRO A 17 4.56 33.19 -11.82
C PRO A 17 5.70 32.45 -12.53
N PHE A 18 6.80 32.24 -11.81
CA PHE A 18 7.67 31.10 -12.06
C PHE A 18 6.75 29.89 -11.91
N SER A 19 6.02 29.55 -12.96
CA SER A 19 5.39 28.25 -13.09
C SER A 19 6.56 27.30 -13.20
N THR A 20 7.02 26.81 -12.04
CA THR A 20 7.88 25.64 -12.02
C THR A 20 7.11 24.59 -12.79
N THR A 21 7.62 24.30 -13.98
CA THR A 21 7.19 23.18 -14.80
C THR A 21 7.55 21.95 -14.00
N HIS A 22 6.68 21.57 -13.06
CA HIS A 22 6.70 20.22 -12.53
C HIS A 22 6.41 19.35 -13.74
N SER A 23 7.34 18.47 -14.06
CA SER A 23 7.05 17.38 -14.96
C SER A 23 5.79 16.71 -14.45
N ALA A 24 4.69 16.85 -15.18
CA ALA A 24 3.55 15.97 -15.03
C ALA A 24 4.05 14.60 -15.47
N HIS A 25 4.63 13.86 -14.52
CA HIS A 25 4.87 12.44 -14.69
C HIS A 25 3.48 11.87 -15.00
N SER A 26 3.34 11.21 -16.16
CA SER A 26 2.16 10.35 -16.37
C SER A 26 2.05 9.49 -15.12
N GLN A 27 0.88 9.42 -14.47
CA GLN A 27 0.69 8.61 -13.28
C GLN A 27 1.41 7.28 -13.49
N ALA A 28 2.54 7.12 -12.80
CA ALA A 28 3.23 5.85 -12.83
C ALA A 28 2.19 4.83 -12.36
N ASP A 29 2.13 3.68 -13.01
CA ASP A 29 1.20 2.59 -12.68
C ASP A 29 1.63 1.91 -11.36
N THR A 30 2.16 2.68 -10.42
CA THR A 30 2.67 2.22 -9.14
C THR A 30 1.50 1.62 -8.37
N ARG A 31 1.65 0.37 -7.97
CA ARG A 31 0.63 -0.33 -7.17
C ARG A 31 1.23 -0.76 -5.85
N VAL A 32 0.46 -0.64 -4.77
CA VAL A 32 0.75 -1.28 -3.50
C VAL A 32 -0.31 -2.34 -3.27
N ARG A 33 0.13 -3.58 -3.04
CA ARG A 33 -0.79 -4.72 -2.97
C ARG A 33 -0.45 -5.71 -1.88
N VAL A 34 -1.50 -6.34 -1.37
CA VAL A 34 -1.38 -7.54 -0.54
C VAL A 34 -1.01 -8.73 -1.42
N SER A 35 -0.08 -9.55 -0.95
CA SER A 35 0.43 -10.71 -1.67
C SER A 35 0.62 -11.90 -0.72
N PRO A 36 -0.02 -13.06 -0.96
CA PRO A 36 -0.98 -13.33 -2.04
C PRO A 36 -2.27 -12.49 -1.92
N ALA A 37 -2.89 -12.14 -3.04
CA ALA A 37 -4.16 -11.38 -3.05
C ALA A 37 -5.33 -12.16 -2.43
N GLN A 38 -5.25 -13.49 -2.44
CA GLN A 38 -6.20 -14.35 -1.74
C GLN A 38 -5.46 -15.53 -1.12
N VAL A 39 -5.71 -15.80 0.16
CA VAL A 39 -5.19 -16.96 0.88
C VAL A 39 -6.37 -17.85 1.29
N THR A 40 -6.18 -19.17 1.23
CA THR A 40 -7.15 -20.14 1.71
C THR A 40 -6.56 -20.93 2.88
N LEU A 41 -7.14 -20.78 4.08
CA LEU A 41 -6.65 -21.33 5.34
C LEU A 41 -7.76 -22.06 6.11
N GLN A 42 -7.42 -23.14 6.81
CA GLN A 42 -8.28 -23.68 7.86
C GLN A 42 -8.02 -22.94 9.18
N PRO A 43 -8.96 -22.94 10.13
CA PRO A 43 -8.72 -22.37 11.46
C PRO A 43 -7.50 -23.03 12.13
N GLY A 44 -6.58 -22.21 12.63
CA GLY A 44 -5.30 -22.62 13.19
C GLY A 44 -4.14 -22.66 12.19
N ASP A 45 -4.42 -22.64 10.87
CA ASP A 45 -3.37 -22.54 9.86
C ASP A 45 -2.81 -21.11 9.80
N ARG A 46 -1.56 -21.03 9.33
CA ARG A 46 -0.79 -19.80 9.19
C ARG A 46 -0.43 -19.52 7.73
N ALA A 47 -0.25 -18.24 7.41
CA ALA A 47 0.34 -17.81 6.14
C ALA A 47 1.15 -16.53 6.29
N THR A 48 2.23 -16.41 5.54
CA THR A 48 2.94 -15.14 5.37
C THR A 48 2.21 -14.26 4.36
N ILE A 49 1.96 -13.02 4.76
CA ILE A 49 1.42 -11.95 3.93
C ILE A 49 2.52 -10.94 3.68
N GLU A 50 2.68 -10.56 2.42
CA GLU A 50 3.61 -9.51 1.99
C GLU A 50 2.81 -8.30 1.50
N ILE A 51 3.21 -7.11 1.95
CA ILE A 51 2.82 -5.85 1.32
C ILE A 51 3.88 -5.50 0.29
N ARG A 52 3.47 -5.45 -0.97
CA ARG A 52 4.37 -5.32 -2.12
C ARG A 52 4.10 -4.03 -2.86
N VAL A 53 5.16 -3.41 -3.35
CA VAL A 53 5.09 -2.31 -4.31
C VAL A 53 5.45 -2.84 -5.70
N ASP A 54 4.74 -2.37 -6.72
CA ASP A 54 5.04 -2.66 -8.12
C ASP A 54 5.28 -1.37 -8.90
N ALA A 55 6.24 -1.39 -9.83
CA ALA A 55 6.53 -0.30 -10.76
C ALA A 55 6.64 1.10 -10.10
N VAL A 56 7.31 1.18 -8.95
CA VAL A 56 7.58 2.46 -8.28
C VAL A 56 8.81 3.14 -8.88
N GLU A 57 8.80 4.46 -8.91
CA GLU A 57 9.95 5.27 -9.29
C GLU A 57 10.45 6.06 -8.09
N ALA A 58 11.74 5.91 -7.78
CA ALA A 58 12.46 6.69 -6.77
C ALA A 58 11.88 6.64 -5.33
N LEU A 59 11.32 5.49 -4.91
CA LEU A 59 10.85 5.28 -3.54
C LEU A 59 11.99 5.38 -2.52
N PHE A 60 11.73 6.07 -1.41
CA PHE A 60 12.69 6.23 -0.32
C PHE A 60 12.07 5.97 1.06
N ALA A 61 10.77 6.22 1.23
CA ALA A 61 10.05 5.97 2.46
C ALA A 61 8.62 5.49 2.20
N PHE A 62 8.03 4.81 3.18
CA PHE A 62 6.62 4.48 3.18
C PHE A 62 6.01 4.59 4.58
N GLU A 63 4.71 4.87 4.63
CA GLU A 63 3.86 4.70 5.81
C GLU A 63 2.69 3.83 5.39
N ALA A 64 2.50 2.68 6.03
CA ALA A 64 1.43 1.75 5.70
C ALA A 64 0.69 1.30 6.95
N ASP A 65 -0.63 1.43 6.92
CA ASP A 65 -1.52 0.92 7.96
C ASP A 65 -2.45 -0.12 7.34
N ILE A 66 -2.44 -1.32 7.91
CA ILE A 66 -3.23 -2.47 7.48
C ILE A 66 -4.31 -2.75 8.52
N HIS A 67 -5.53 -2.97 8.05
CA HIS A 67 -6.67 -3.37 8.87
C HIS A 67 -7.09 -4.81 8.56
N PHE A 68 -7.46 -5.56 9.60
CA PHE A 68 -8.02 -6.90 9.52
C PHE A 68 -9.09 -7.11 10.60
N ASP A 69 -9.96 -8.11 10.42
CA ASP A 69 -10.96 -8.47 11.43
C ASP A 69 -10.29 -9.24 12.60
N PRO A 70 -10.19 -8.65 13.81
CA PRO A 70 -9.50 -9.27 14.95
C PRO A 70 -10.25 -10.49 15.53
N ASP A 71 -11.55 -10.65 15.23
CA ASP A 71 -12.29 -11.85 15.64
C ASP A 71 -11.96 -13.07 14.75
N LEU A 72 -11.40 -12.83 13.56
CA LEU A 72 -11.11 -13.86 12.56
C LEU A 72 -9.62 -14.07 12.31
N ILE A 73 -8.78 -13.05 12.48
CA ILE A 73 -7.37 -13.07 12.14
C ILE A 73 -6.54 -12.60 13.34
N SER A 74 -5.40 -13.26 13.56
CA SER A 74 -4.35 -12.79 14.45
C SER A 74 -3.05 -12.66 13.66
N ALA A 75 -2.29 -11.59 13.87
CA ALA A 75 -1.03 -11.32 13.18
C ALA A 75 0.18 -11.38 14.12
N GLU A 76 1.33 -11.79 13.60
CA GLU A 76 2.63 -11.79 14.25
C GLU A 76 3.78 -11.57 13.25
N ASP A 77 5.03 -11.48 13.74
CA ASP A 77 6.25 -11.44 12.93
C ASP A 77 6.34 -10.34 11.86
N LEU A 78 5.99 -9.10 12.23
CA LEU A 78 6.13 -7.91 11.37
C LEU A 78 7.61 -7.61 11.07
N THR A 79 7.98 -7.64 9.80
CA THR A 79 9.38 -7.60 9.34
C THR A 79 9.56 -6.77 8.08
N LEU A 80 10.62 -5.96 8.03
CA LEU A 80 10.99 -5.19 6.83
C LEU A 80 11.29 -6.13 5.66
N GLY A 81 10.77 -5.80 4.50
CA GLY A 81 11.06 -6.48 3.24
C GLY A 81 12.42 -6.11 2.67
N SER A 82 12.85 -6.83 1.64
CA SER A 82 14.18 -6.65 1.03
C SER A 82 14.25 -5.52 0.01
N PHE A 83 13.14 -4.82 -0.29
CA PHE A 83 13.12 -3.82 -1.35
C PHE A 83 13.87 -2.53 -0.97
N LEU A 84 13.65 -2.04 0.25
CA LEU A 84 14.35 -0.87 0.79
C LEU A 84 15.50 -1.30 1.71
N GLU A 85 16.51 -0.45 1.80
CA GLU A 85 17.60 -0.64 2.77
C GLU A 85 17.15 -0.18 4.17
N PRO A 86 17.47 -0.91 5.26
CA PRO A 86 17.08 -0.51 6.61
C PRO A 86 17.49 0.94 6.94
N GLY A 87 16.66 1.61 7.73
CA GLY A 87 16.89 3.00 8.09
C GLY A 87 16.18 3.39 9.37
N TRP A 88 15.37 4.44 9.30
CA TRP A 88 14.58 4.90 10.43
C TRP A 88 13.18 4.28 10.39
N GLU A 89 12.77 3.67 11.49
CA GLU A 89 11.50 2.96 11.64
C GLU A 89 10.78 3.51 12.88
N PRO A 90 10.02 4.62 12.74
CA PRO A 90 9.31 5.21 13.87
C PRO A 90 8.14 4.34 14.37
N ILE A 91 7.54 3.51 13.52
CA ILE A 91 6.41 2.64 13.87
C ILE A 91 6.59 1.25 13.25
N ASN A 92 6.52 0.23 14.10
CA ASN A 92 6.48 -1.20 13.77
C ASN A 92 5.61 -1.87 14.85
N LEU A 93 4.31 -1.95 14.57
CA LEU A 93 3.30 -2.32 15.55
C LEU A 93 2.29 -3.29 14.95
N ILE A 94 1.97 -4.33 15.72
CA ILE A 94 0.77 -5.15 15.55
C ILE A 94 -0.09 -4.94 16.80
N ASP A 95 -1.34 -4.52 16.59
CA ASP A 95 -2.38 -4.46 17.61
C ASP A 95 -3.53 -5.42 17.21
N ASN A 96 -3.47 -6.63 17.76
CA ASN A 96 -4.48 -7.66 17.53
C ASN A 96 -5.82 -7.37 18.22
N ASP A 97 -5.87 -6.46 19.19
CA ASP A 97 -7.13 -6.10 19.87
C ASP A 97 -7.95 -5.14 19.00
N SER A 98 -7.28 -4.24 18.27
CA SER A 98 -7.92 -3.29 17.35
C SER A 98 -7.95 -3.74 15.89
N GLY A 99 -7.20 -4.79 15.53
CA GLY A 99 -7.13 -5.29 14.15
C GLY A 99 -6.24 -4.45 13.24
N ILE A 100 -5.19 -3.83 13.79
CA ILE A 100 -4.36 -2.84 13.10
C ILE A 100 -2.89 -3.30 13.06
N ILE A 101 -2.25 -3.16 11.90
CA ILE A 101 -0.80 -3.24 11.72
C ILE A 101 -0.31 -1.90 11.19
N GLN A 102 0.69 -1.29 11.83
CA GLN A 102 1.30 -0.05 11.35
C GLN A 102 2.79 -0.27 11.11
N TYR A 103 3.25 0.07 9.90
CA TYR A 103 4.65 0.01 9.53
C TYR A 103 5.05 1.27 8.78
N HIS A 104 5.81 2.13 9.45
CA HIS A 104 6.33 3.38 8.90
C HIS A 104 7.85 3.32 8.87
N MET A 105 8.44 3.56 7.70
CA MET A 105 9.87 3.38 7.50
C MET A 105 10.42 4.34 6.43
N SER A 106 11.63 4.85 6.67
CA SER A 106 12.42 5.59 5.69
C SER A 106 13.83 5.03 5.63
N GLN A 107 14.42 4.96 4.43
CA GLN A 107 15.84 4.67 4.29
C GLN A 107 16.67 5.77 4.98
N SER A 108 17.88 5.45 5.43
CA SER A 108 18.78 6.42 6.08
C SER A 108 20.13 6.50 5.38
N GLY A 109 20.83 7.62 5.53
CA GLY A 109 22.17 7.83 4.97
C GLY A 109 22.19 8.74 3.74
N MET A 110 23.25 9.53 3.59
CA MET A 110 23.39 10.48 2.48
C MET A 110 23.57 9.77 1.13
N ASP A 111 24.29 8.66 1.11
CA ASP A 111 24.65 7.93 -0.13
C ASP A 111 23.64 6.82 -0.51
N THR A 112 22.60 6.60 0.29
CA THR A 112 21.62 5.54 0.08
C THR A 112 20.68 5.90 -1.08
N PRO A 113 20.68 5.18 -2.21
CA PRO A 113 19.86 5.57 -3.35
C PRO A 113 18.37 5.31 -3.10
N SER A 114 17.50 6.15 -3.67
CA SER A 114 16.10 5.78 -3.87
C SER A 114 15.97 4.54 -4.75
N LYS A 115 14.91 3.75 -4.54
CA LYS A 115 14.68 2.47 -5.22
C LYS A 115 13.55 2.60 -6.24
N SER A 116 13.75 2.02 -7.41
CA SER A 116 12.72 1.90 -8.44
C SER A 116 12.51 0.42 -8.79
N GLY A 117 11.31 0.05 -9.21
CA GLY A 117 10.94 -1.30 -9.60
C GLY A 117 9.84 -1.90 -8.73
N SER A 118 9.91 -3.21 -8.48
CA SER A 118 8.93 -3.94 -7.69
C SER A 118 9.60 -4.76 -6.58
N GLY A 119 8.94 -4.91 -5.44
CA GLY A 119 9.48 -5.68 -4.32
C GLY A 119 8.57 -5.72 -3.09
N VAL A 120 9.05 -6.37 -2.04
CA VAL A 120 8.36 -6.45 -0.74
C VAL A 120 8.77 -5.26 0.11
N LEU A 121 7.78 -4.48 0.57
CA LEU A 121 7.99 -3.39 1.52
C LEU A 121 8.15 -3.97 2.93
N PHE A 122 7.22 -4.83 3.33
CA PHE A 122 7.26 -5.57 4.60
C PHE A 122 6.38 -6.82 4.53
N SER A 123 6.56 -7.71 5.51
CA SER A 123 5.78 -8.93 5.66
C SER A 123 5.38 -9.17 7.11
N PHE A 124 4.30 -9.92 7.29
CA PHE A 124 3.82 -10.40 8.58
C PHE A 124 3.19 -11.79 8.41
N GLU A 125 3.13 -12.56 9.48
CA GLU A 125 2.41 -13.84 9.52
C GLU A 125 0.99 -13.62 10.04
N ILE A 126 0.01 -14.28 9.44
CA ILE A 126 -1.35 -14.34 9.94
C ILE A 126 -1.68 -15.77 10.38
N THR A 127 -2.52 -15.88 11.41
CA THR A 127 -3.22 -17.11 11.80
C THR A 127 -4.72 -16.89 11.65
N LEU A 128 -5.42 -17.83 11.00
CA LEU A 128 -6.88 -17.79 10.95
C LEU A 128 -7.47 -18.36 12.24
N LEU A 129 -8.28 -17.59 12.95
CA LEU A 129 -8.87 -17.97 14.25
C LEU A 129 -10.17 -18.76 14.10
N GLY A 130 -10.95 -18.45 13.07
CA GLY A 130 -12.28 -19.04 12.83
C GLY A 130 -12.57 -19.25 11.35
N ALA A 131 -13.48 -20.18 11.03
CA ALA A 131 -13.85 -20.43 9.64
C ALA A 131 -14.64 -19.23 9.10
N THR A 132 -14.27 -18.75 7.90
CA THR A 132 -14.92 -17.59 7.28
C THR A 132 -15.10 -17.78 5.77
N ALA A 133 -16.18 -17.24 5.22
CA ALA A 133 -16.42 -17.15 3.77
C ALA A 133 -15.43 -16.22 3.07
N GLY A 134 -14.89 -15.25 3.82
CA GLY A 134 -13.98 -14.21 3.38
C GLY A 134 -13.79 -13.19 4.51
N SER A 135 -12.55 -12.77 4.74
CA SER A 135 -12.18 -11.67 5.61
C SER A 135 -11.09 -10.88 4.90
N ASP A 136 -11.26 -9.57 4.79
CA ASP A 136 -10.34 -8.74 4.03
C ASP A 136 -9.10 -8.38 4.86
N ILE A 137 -7.99 -8.19 4.15
CA ILE A 137 -6.76 -7.58 4.63
C ILE A 137 -6.65 -6.28 3.85
N GLU A 138 -6.99 -5.18 4.51
CA GLU A 138 -7.15 -3.88 3.86
C GLU A 138 -5.92 -3.01 4.12
N ILE A 139 -5.31 -2.48 3.07
CA ILE A 139 -4.38 -1.35 3.21
C ILE A 139 -5.25 -0.10 3.35
N GLU A 140 -5.49 0.34 4.59
CA GLU A 140 -6.36 1.48 4.91
C GLU A 140 -5.65 2.80 4.59
N HIS A 141 -4.36 2.88 4.92
CA HIS A 141 -3.52 4.03 4.62
C HIS A 141 -2.22 3.57 3.96
N ILE A 142 -1.83 4.29 2.91
CA ILE A 142 -0.51 4.17 2.30
C ILE A 142 -0.02 5.54 1.88
N LEU A 143 1.20 5.86 2.27
CA LEU A 143 1.96 6.99 1.76
C LEU A 143 3.28 6.45 1.24
N LEU A 144 3.61 6.75 -0.01
CA LEU A 144 4.92 6.50 -0.59
C LEU A 144 5.59 7.84 -0.85
N SER A 145 6.88 7.98 -0.55
CA SER A 145 7.61 9.20 -0.87
C SER A 145 8.98 8.95 -1.46
N ASP A 146 9.43 9.91 -2.26
CA ASP A 146 10.83 10.01 -2.64
C ASP A 146 11.70 10.54 -1.48
N ARG A 147 12.99 10.74 -1.76
CA ARG A 147 13.99 11.20 -0.78
C ARG A 147 13.75 12.64 -0.33
N ASP A 148 13.15 13.46 -1.18
CA ASP A 148 12.89 14.87 -0.90
C ASP A 148 11.53 15.05 -0.18
N GLY A 149 10.82 13.94 0.07
CA GLY A 149 9.52 13.92 0.74
C GLY A 149 8.35 14.22 -0.19
N PHE A 150 8.55 14.16 -1.51
CA PHE A 150 7.44 14.26 -2.45
C PHE A 150 6.71 12.93 -2.52
N GLU A 151 5.38 13.00 -2.43
CA GLU A 151 4.51 11.85 -2.52
C GLU A 151 4.58 11.20 -3.91
N ILE A 152 4.59 9.87 -3.92
CA ILE A 152 4.49 9.04 -5.11
C ILE A 152 3.06 8.44 -5.13
N PRO A 153 2.18 8.90 -6.04
CA PRO A 153 0.83 8.36 -6.14
C PRO A 153 0.86 6.86 -6.44
N CYS A 154 -0.05 6.10 -5.83
CA CYS A 154 -0.19 4.68 -6.10
C CYS A 154 -1.65 4.21 -6.11
N GLU A 155 -1.90 3.10 -6.78
CA GLU A 155 -3.14 2.33 -6.66
C GLU A 155 -3.00 1.28 -5.55
N VAL A 156 -4.05 1.08 -4.75
CA VAL A 156 -4.07 0.11 -3.67
C VAL A 156 -4.87 -1.13 -4.07
N LEU A 157 -4.32 -2.31 -3.83
CA LEU A 157 -5.00 -3.59 -4.02
C LEU A 157 -5.01 -4.40 -2.73
N HIS A 158 -6.20 -4.53 -2.14
CA HIS A 158 -6.44 -5.28 -0.90
C HIS A 158 -6.28 -6.79 -1.10
N GLY A 159 -6.20 -7.53 0.01
CA GLY A 159 -6.16 -8.99 0.03
C GLY A 159 -7.36 -9.57 0.75
N THR A 160 -7.55 -10.89 0.66
CA THR A 160 -8.63 -11.58 1.37
C THR A 160 -8.21 -12.97 1.84
N VAL A 161 -8.74 -13.41 2.98
CA VAL A 161 -8.51 -14.72 3.59
C VAL A 161 -9.83 -15.46 3.68
N LYS A 162 -9.86 -16.73 3.29
CA LYS A 162 -11.08 -17.55 3.38
C LYS A 162 -10.79 -18.97 3.79
N SER A 163 -11.81 -19.68 4.24
CA SER A 163 -11.74 -21.13 4.47
C SER A 163 -12.20 -21.94 3.26
N PRO A 164 -11.72 -23.18 3.09
CA PRO A 164 -12.31 -24.10 2.14
C PRO A 164 -13.80 -24.35 2.46
N GLY A 165 -14.67 -24.31 1.45
CA GLY A 165 -16.07 -24.70 1.59
C GLY A 165 -16.99 -23.70 2.30
N SER A 166 -16.50 -22.53 2.70
CA SER A 166 -17.30 -21.45 3.33
C SER A 166 -17.79 -20.40 2.33
N GLY A 167 -17.46 -20.51 1.05
CA GLY A 167 -17.99 -19.65 -0.02
C GLY A 167 -19.49 -19.90 -0.30
N PRO A 168 -20.16 -19.06 -1.10
CA PRO A 168 -21.56 -19.29 -1.46
C PRO A 168 -21.71 -20.68 -2.11
N GLU A 169 -22.41 -21.58 -1.42
CA GLU A 169 -22.76 -22.89 -1.96
C GLU A 169 -23.70 -22.68 -3.15
N PHE A 170 -23.18 -22.80 -4.37
CA PHE A 170 -24.04 -22.91 -5.54
C PHE A 170 -24.74 -24.28 -5.50
N SER A 171 -25.97 -24.30 -4.97
CA SER A 171 -26.85 -25.45 -5.11
C SER A 171 -27.24 -25.61 -6.58
N VAL A 172 -26.55 -26.51 -7.29
CA VAL A 172 -26.94 -26.91 -8.65
C VAL A 172 -28.19 -27.79 -8.55
N PHE A 173 -29.36 -27.20 -8.76
CA PHE A 173 -30.60 -27.96 -8.94
C PHE A 173 -30.60 -28.60 -10.33
N LEU A 174 -30.21 -29.88 -10.41
CA LEU A 174 -30.43 -30.69 -11.60
C LEU A 174 -31.95 -30.93 -11.76
N PRO A 175 -32.55 -30.67 -12.93
CA PRO A 175 -33.94 -31.05 -13.17
C PRO A 175 -34.05 -32.58 -13.19
N LEU A 176 -34.86 -33.13 -12.30
CA LEU A 176 -35.20 -34.55 -12.27
C LEU A 176 -36.07 -34.88 -13.50
N ILE A 177 -35.49 -35.51 -14.51
CA ILE A 177 -36.24 -36.07 -15.64
C ILE A 177 -36.70 -37.47 -15.22
N LEU A 178 -37.96 -37.61 -14.80
CA LEU A 178 -38.62 -38.93 -14.77
C LEU A 178 -38.92 -39.35 -16.22
N HIS A 179 -38.42 -40.52 -16.61
CA HIS A 179 -38.86 -41.23 -17.81
C HIS A 179 -39.99 -42.21 -17.44
#